data_AF-A0A525KVN1-F1
#
_entry.id   AF-A0A525KVN1-F1
#
_cell.length_a   1.000
_cell.length_b   1.000
_cell.length_c   1.000
_cell.angle_alpha   90.00
_cell.angle_beta   90.00
_cell.angle_gamma   90.00
#
_symmetry.space_group_name_H-M   'P 1'
#
loop_
_entity.id
_entity.type
_entity.pdbx_description
1 polymer ?
#
loop_
_entity_poly.entity_id
_entity_poly.type
_entity_poly.pdbx_seq_one_letter_code
_entity_poly.pdbx_strand_id
1 'polypeptide(L)'
;MLLAALALAAALDLAPRPTDLVHKGEEATYALQLDSVLDSWMEDGAKGSCPPGATTTALGSEPLGPASTVLHVTPDADIAPDAIVYRERFHIAGCGRSARQDNILVVRQKAGGWYMTAFVPGETQVSPVLFRELAPMLIQAARSDEPPTGCANGDSRLYQLMDTERVGPPAGALESGRRAWRERWIQRGCGADRSVLVDFATAPDGHIRVAVTPDWSPSAASVASASGAGPHP
;
A
#
# COMPACT_ATOMS: atom_id res chain seq x y z
N MET A 1 -10.40 40.93 -19.05
CA MET A 1 -9.69 40.66 -17.78
C MET A 1 -10.16 39.31 -17.27
N LEU A 2 -9.38 38.25 -17.52
CA LEU A 2 -9.61 36.94 -16.91
C LEU A 2 -9.09 37.03 -15.47
N LEU A 3 -9.97 37.03 -14.47
CA LEU A 3 -9.56 36.73 -13.10
C LEU A 3 -9.25 35.23 -13.06
N ALA A 4 -7.97 34.88 -13.12
CA ALA A 4 -7.51 33.57 -12.71
C ALA A 4 -7.73 33.49 -11.20
N ALA A 5 -8.83 32.86 -10.78
CA ALA A 5 -8.99 32.45 -9.40
C ALA A 5 -7.93 31.39 -9.10
N LEU A 6 -6.82 31.79 -8.47
CA LEU A 6 -5.94 30.85 -7.80
C LEU A 6 -6.77 30.20 -6.70
N ALA A 7 -7.30 29.01 -6.97
CA ALA A 7 -7.67 28.11 -5.90
C ALA A 7 -6.36 27.77 -5.18
N LEU A 8 -6.14 28.34 -4.00
CA LEU A 8 -5.15 27.81 -3.08
C LEU A 8 -5.69 26.43 -2.68
N ALA A 9 -5.22 25.39 -3.36
CA ALA A 9 -5.30 24.05 -2.83
C ALA A 9 -4.69 24.11 -1.43
N ALA A 10 -5.44 23.68 -0.42
CA ALA A 10 -4.90 23.51 0.91
C ALA A 10 -3.81 22.43 0.78
N ALA A 11 -2.56 22.87 0.66
CA ALA A 11 -1.43 21.95 0.58
C ALA A 11 -1.50 21.02 1.79
N LEU A 12 -1.24 19.72 1.59
CA LEU A 12 -1.14 18.77 2.69
C LEU A 12 -0.29 19.39 3.81
N ASP A 13 -0.80 19.33 5.03
CA ASP A 13 0.00 19.64 6.21
C ASP A 13 1.03 18.51 6.37
N LEU A 14 2.20 18.70 5.75
CA LEU A 14 3.29 17.75 5.79
C LEU A 14 4.07 17.97 7.08
N ALA A 15 4.25 16.92 7.86
CA ALA A 15 5.26 16.90 8.91
C ALA A 15 6.63 17.32 8.33
N PRO A 16 7.51 17.95 9.13
CA PRO A 16 8.84 18.35 8.67
C PRO A 16 9.56 17.19 8.00
N ARG A 17 10.00 17.40 6.76
CA ARG A 17 10.65 16.37 5.95
C ARG A 17 12.14 16.32 6.26
N PRO A 18 12.77 15.13 6.16
CA PRO A 18 14.22 15.02 6.28
C PRO A 18 14.92 15.96 5.29
N THR A 19 15.94 16.68 5.74
CA THR A 19 16.64 17.69 4.92
C THR A 19 17.44 17.08 3.78
N ASP A 20 17.74 15.80 3.86
CA ASP A 20 18.35 14.98 2.83
C ASP A 20 17.33 14.42 1.81
N LEU A 21 16.04 14.54 2.11
CA LEU A 21 14.94 14.29 1.17
C LEU A 21 14.47 15.57 0.46
N VAL A 22 14.20 16.63 1.24
CA VAL A 22 13.68 17.92 0.74
C VAL A 22 14.56 19.04 1.25
N HIS A 23 15.22 19.76 0.35
CA HIS A 23 16.04 20.90 0.75
C HIS A 23 15.19 22.14 1.04
N LYS A 24 15.80 23.08 1.75
CA LYS A 24 15.19 24.39 2.01
C LYS A 24 14.83 25.11 0.71
N GLY A 25 13.57 25.51 0.58
CA GLY A 25 13.02 26.18 -0.60
C GLY A 25 12.37 25.23 -1.62
N GLU A 26 12.49 23.91 -1.43
CA GLU A 26 11.90 22.89 -2.30
C GLU A 26 10.56 22.34 -1.76
N GLU A 27 10.15 22.74 -0.56
CA GLU A 27 9.03 22.13 0.18
C GLU A 27 7.69 22.26 -0.54
N ALA A 28 7.41 23.41 -1.14
CA ALA A 28 6.16 23.63 -1.87
C ALA A 28 6.09 22.77 -3.15
N THR A 29 7.20 22.67 -3.89
CA THR A 29 7.29 21.84 -5.09
C THR A 29 7.17 20.36 -4.75
N TYR A 30 7.82 19.93 -3.67
CA TYR A 30 7.70 18.58 -3.14
C TYR A 30 6.25 18.24 -2.80
N ALA A 31 5.58 19.12 -2.05
CA ALA A 31 4.19 18.92 -1.63
C ALA A 31 3.25 18.78 -2.83
N LEU A 32 3.38 19.64 -3.84
CA LEU A 32 2.57 19.58 -5.07
C LEU A 32 2.79 18.29 -5.86
N GLN A 33 4.04 17.84 -5.98
CA GLN A 33 4.32 16.58 -6.68
C GLN A 33 3.76 15.38 -5.92
N LEU A 34 3.90 15.38 -4.58
CA LEU A 34 3.37 14.32 -3.73
C LEU A 34 1.85 14.25 -3.78
N ASP A 35 1.18 15.41 -3.74
CA ASP A 35 -0.27 15.54 -3.90
C ASP A 35 -0.73 15.00 -5.25
N SER A 36 -0.05 15.35 -6.34
CA SER A 36 -0.36 14.82 -7.68
C SER A 36 -0.24 13.30 -7.77
N VAL A 37 0.73 12.69 -7.08
CA VAL A 37 0.87 11.22 -7.04
C VAL A 37 -0.24 10.59 -6.20
N LEU A 38 -0.59 11.20 -5.06
CA LEU A 38 -1.71 10.76 -4.24
C LEU A 38 -3.02 10.83 -5.00
N ASP A 39 -3.30 11.95 -5.67
CA ASP A 39 -4.50 12.14 -6.48
C ASP A 39 -4.61 11.12 -7.61
N SER A 40 -3.55 10.97 -8.41
CA SER A 40 -3.52 9.95 -9.48
C SER A 40 -3.75 8.55 -8.92
N TRP A 41 -3.16 8.25 -7.77
CA TRP A 41 -3.31 6.94 -7.14
C TRP A 41 -4.69 6.72 -6.51
N MET A 42 -5.32 7.78 -5.98
CA MET A 42 -6.71 7.76 -5.52
C MET A 42 -7.66 7.60 -6.71
N GLU A 43 -7.39 8.21 -7.85
CA GLU A 43 -8.18 8.04 -9.07
C GLU A 43 -8.04 6.62 -9.66
N ASP A 44 -6.84 6.05 -9.68
CA ASP A 44 -6.56 4.74 -10.29
C ASP A 44 -6.88 3.57 -9.36
N GLY A 45 -6.52 3.68 -8.08
CA GLY A 45 -6.72 2.65 -7.06
C GLY A 45 -8.09 2.72 -6.39
N ALA A 46 -8.68 3.92 -6.26
CA ALA A 46 -9.93 4.14 -5.54
C ALA A 46 -11.18 4.31 -6.40
N LYS A 47 -11.09 4.07 -7.72
CA LYS A 47 -12.26 3.97 -8.62
C LYS A 47 -13.36 3.01 -8.14
N GLY A 48 -13.15 2.25 -7.05
CA GLY A 48 -14.22 1.56 -6.33
C GLY A 48 -14.17 1.58 -4.79
N SER A 49 -13.44 2.47 -4.10
CA SER A 49 -13.32 2.34 -2.62
C SER A 49 -13.22 3.63 -1.77
N CYS A 50 -13.01 4.80 -2.35
CA CYS A 50 -13.00 6.06 -1.59
C CYS A 50 -14.18 6.95 -2.01
N PRO A 51 -15.09 7.33 -1.11
CA PRO A 51 -16.13 8.32 -1.40
C PRO A 51 -15.52 9.72 -1.55
N PRO A 52 -16.22 10.63 -2.23
CA PRO A 52 -15.90 12.06 -2.17
C PRO A 52 -15.80 12.54 -0.72
N GLY A 53 -14.74 13.26 -0.39
CA GLY A 53 -14.50 13.76 0.97
C GLY A 53 -13.63 12.85 1.85
N ALA A 54 -13.01 11.81 1.30
CA ALA A 54 -11.89 11.16 1.97
C ALA A 54 -10.80 12.20 2.31
N THR A 55 -10.21 12.09 3.48
CA THR A 55 -9.16 13.01 3.94
C THR A 55 -7.83 12.28 4.06
N THR A 56 -6.78 12.93 3.61
CA THR A 56 -5.42 12.40 3.67
C THR A 56 -4.62 13.15 4.71
N THR A 57 -3.97 12.43 5.62
CA THR A 57 -3.08 12.98 6.64
C THR A 57 -1.70 12.37 6.47
N ALA A 58 -0.66 13.19 6.31
CA ALA A 58 0.71 12.70 6.29
C ALA A 58 1.13 12.21 7.68
N LEU A 59 1.65 10.99 7.77
CA LEU A 59 2.17 10.39 9.00
C LEU A 59 3.68 10.58 9.16
N GLY A 60 4.36 11.05 8.11
CA GLY A 60 5.80 11.33 8.09
C GLY A 60 6.56 10.50 7.07
N SER A 61 7.87 10.70 7.03
CA SER A 61 8.81 10.00 6.14
C SER A 61 9.69 9.06 6.96
N GLU A 62 9.83 7.81 6.52
CA GLU A 62 10.71 6.82 7.13
C GLU A 62 11.87 6.48 6.18
N PRO A 63 13.14 6.62 6.58
CA PRO A 63 14.26 6.23 5.72
C PRO A 63 14.35 4.70 5.62
N LEU A 64 14.39 4.20 4.39
CA LEU A 64 14.59 2.77 4.10
C LEU A 64 16.07 2.40 3.88
N GLY A 65 16.93 3.41 3.69
CA GLY A 65 18.36 3.26 3.47
C GLY A 65 18.83 3.79 2.11
N PRO A 66 20.13 3.66 1.79
CA PRO A 66 20.68 4.08 0.50
C PRO A 66 19.98 3.38 -0.67
N ALA A 67 19.74 4.10 -1.77
CA ALA A 67 19.11 3.56 -2.97
C ALA A 67 19.82 2.31 -3.53
N SER A 68 21.15 2.22 -3.36
CA SER A 68 21.95 1.05 -3.73
C SER A 68 21.67 -0.21 -2.90
N THR A 69 21.07 -0.05 -1.72
CA THR A 69 20.76 -1.13 -0.77
C THR A 69 19.28 -1.44 -0.69
N VAL A 70 18.42 -0.49 -1.08
CA VAL A 70 16.98 -0.71 -1.13
C VAL A 70 16.66 -1.49 -2.39
N LEU A 71 16.42 -2.78 -2.18
CA LEU A 71 16.08 -3.75 -3.21
C LEU A 71 15.02 -3.14 -4.16
N HIS A 72 15.37 -3.06 -5.45
CA HIS A 72 14.48 -2.65 -6.54
C HIS A 72 14.06 -1.19 -6.63
N VAL A 73 14.68 -0.30 -5.84
CA VAL A 73 14.98 1.01 -6.40
C VAL A 73 16.13 0.76 -7.35
N THR A 74 15.81 0.45 -8.61
CA THR A 74 16.84 0.31 -9.63
C THR A 74 17.41 1.71 -9.77
N PRO A 75 18.67 1.97 -9.38
CA PRO A 75 19.30 3.24 -9.68
C PRO A 75 19.45 3.21 -11.20
N ASP A 76 18.47 3.75 -11.91
CA ASP A 76 18.62 4.05 -13.31
C ASP A 76 19.58 5.25 -13.45
N ALA A 77 19.75 5.76 -14.66
CA ALA A 77 20.65 6.88 -14.90
C ALA A 77 20.27 8.12 -14.07
N ASP A 78 19.06 8.17 -13.50
CA ASP A 78 18.42 9.37 -13.00
C ASP A 78 18.32 9.44 -11.47
N ILE A 79 18.64 8.39 -10.71
CA ILE A 79 18.66 8.43 -9.23
C ILE A 79 20.01 8.88 -8.69
N ALA A 80 20.03 9.84 -7.76
CA ALA A 80 21.29 10.34 -7.20
C ALA A 80 22.06 9.21 -6.47
N PRO A 81 23.39 9.08 -6.67
CA PRO A 81 24.16 7.94 -6.16
C PRO A 81 24.21 7.88 -4.62
N ASP A 82 24.02 9.02 -3.97
CA ASP A 82 23.94 9.21 -2.52
C ASP A 82 22.49 9.28 -2.00
N ALA A 83 21.48 9.08 -2.87
CA ALA A 83 20.09 9.21 -2.48
C ALA A 83 19.72 8.16 -1.43
N ILE A 84 19.08 8.62 -0.37
CA ILE A 84 18.34 7.78 0.55
C ILE A 84 16.92 7.61 0.00
N VAL A 85 16.41 6.38 0.08
CA VAL A 85 15.02 6.08 -0.25
C VAL A 85 14.19 6.27 1.01
N TYR A 86 13.08 6.98 0.87
CA TYR A 86 12.12 7.18 1.94
C TYR A 86 10.81 6.50 1.61
N ARG A 87 10.13 6.08 2.66
CA ARG A 87 8.72 5.73 2.64
C ARG A 87 7.94 6.89 3.22
N GLU A 88 7.19 7.56 2.37
CA GLU A 88 6.16 8.51 2.78
C GLU A 88 4.92 7.75 3.22
N ARG A 89 4.46 7.98 4.45
CA ARG A 89 3.31 7.31 5.03
C ARG A 89 2.13 8.27 5.10
N PHE A 90 0.97 7.81 4.66
CA PHE A 90 -0.28 8.57 4.70
C PHE A 90 -1.33 7.76 5.43
N HIS A 91 -2.19 8.46 6.15
CA HIS A 91 -3.43 7.94 6.68
C HIS A 91 -4.55 8.50 5.82
N ILE A 92 -5.31 7.64 5.17
CA ILE A 92 -6.46 8.05 4.35
C ILE A 92 -7.74 7.61 5.06
N ALA A 93 -8.42 8.60 5.64
CA ALA A 93 -9.69 8.41 6.30
C ALA A 93 -10.84 8.47 5.28
N GLY A 94 -11.88 7.68 5.52
CA GLY A 94 -13.06 7.60 4.65
C GLY A 94 -12.93 6.61 3.49
N CYS A 95 -11.74 6.07 3.23
CA CYS A 95 -11.50 5.04 2.22
C CYS A 95 -11.61 3.63 2.80
N GLY A 96 -12.36 2.73 2.13
CA GLY A 96 -12.40 1.31 2.52
C GLY A 96 -13.03 1.02 3.89
N ARG A 97 -12.57 -0.06 4.55
CA ARG A 97 -13.15 -0.61 5.81
C ARG A 97 -12.48 -0.10 7.08
N SER A 98 -11.32 0.52 6.93
CA SER A 98 -10.42 1.02 7.98
C SER A 98 -9.67 2.20 7.40
N ALA A 99 -9.18 3.10 8.25
CA ALA A 99 -8.26 4.10 7.77
C ALA A 99 -7.05 3.40 7.13
N ARG A 100 -6.83 3.67 5.85
CA ARG A 100 -5.79 3.02 5.07
C ARG A 100 -4.47 3.71 5.36
N GLN A 101 -3.42 2.93 5.59
CA GLN A 101 -2.07 3.46 5.57
C GLN A 101 -1.50 3.28 4.18
N ASP A 102 -1.21 4.36 3.48
CA ASP A 102 -0.62 4.27 2.15
C ASP A 102 0.80 4.76 2.16
N ASN A 103 1.58 4.09 1.33
CA ASN A 103 3.01 4.21 1.33
C ASN A 103 3.41 4.70 -0.08
N ILE A 104 4.14 5.80 -0.15
CA ILE A 104 4.79 6.24 -1.40
C ILE A 104 6.29 6.09 -1.19
N LEU A 105 6.96 5.37 -2.09
CA LEU A 105 8.42 5.39 -2.14
C LEU A 105 8.85 6.68 -2.80
N VAL A 106 9.76 7.39 -2.15
CA VAL A 106 10.33 8.63 -2.62
C VAL A 106 11.84 8.53 -2.63
N VAL A 107 12.45 8.92 -3.75
CA VAL A 107 13.90 8.99 -3.88
C VAL A 107 14.27 10.19 -4.74
N ARG A 108 15.35 10.88 -4.37
CA ARG A 108 15.82 12.07 -5.07
C ARG A 108 16.49 11.71 -6.40
N GLN A 109 16.21 12.50 -7.43
CA GLN A 109 16.80 12.33 -8.76
C GLN A 109 18.05 13.21 -8.97
N LYS A 110 18.99 12.77 -9.81
CA LYS A 110 20.22 13.50 -10.19
C LYS A 110 19.92 14.85 -10.84
N ALA A 111 18.89 14.89 -11.68
CA ALA A 111 18.47 16.10 -12.39
C ALA A 111 17.76 17.12 -11.48
N GLY A 112 17.56 16.79 -10.20
CA GLY A 112 16.64 17.48 -9.31
C GLY A 112 15.24 16.84 -9.32
N GLY A 113 14.44 17.18 -8.32
CA GLY A 113 13.13 16.57 -8.12
C GLY A 113 13.20 15.17 -7.51
N TRP A 114 12.07 14.45 -7.57
CA TRP A 114 11.88 13.16 -6.92
C TRP A 114 11.26 12.16 -7.86
N TYR A 115 11.73 10.92 -7.79
CA TYR A 115 10.99 9.77 -8.25
C TYR A 115 10.06 9.34 -7.12
N MET A 116 8.77 9.27 -7.41
CA MET A 116 7.73 8.87 -6.48
C MET A 116 6.92 7.74 -7.08
N THR A 117 6.69 6.67 -6.33
CA THR A 117 5.83 5.59 -6.78
C THR A 117 5.02 5.03 -5.62
N ALA A 118 3.74 4.75 -5.88
CA ALA A 118 2.89 4.09 -4.90
C ALA A 118 3.47 2.72 -4.56
N PHE A 119 3.55 2.45 -3.26
CA PHE A 119 3.93 1.17 -2.73
C PHE A 119 2.67 0.32 -2.51
N VAL A 120 2.86 -0.88 -1.99
CA VAL A 120 1.77 -1.76 -1.60
C VAL A 120 0.97 -1.09 -0.46
N PRO A 121 -0.37 -1.08 -0.53
CA PRO A 121 -1.19 -0.43 0.48
C PRO A 121 -1.17 -1.15 1.81
N GLY A 122 -1.49 -0.42 2.88
CA GLY A 122 -1.57 -0.91 4.25
C GLY A 122 -0.24 -0.86 4.99
N GLU A 123 -0.03 -1.83 5.87
CA GLU A 123 1.12 -1.91 6.78
C GLU A 123 2.23 -2.85 6.29
N THR A 124 2.17 -3.30 5.05
CA THR A 124 3.13 -4.25 4.50
C THR A 124 4.57 -3.74 4.55
N GLN A 125 5.48 -4.68 4.84
CA GLN A 125 6.92 -4.49 4.78
C GLN A 125 7.51 -4.99 3.46
N VAL A 126 6.68 -5.52 2.56
CA VAL A 126 7.09 -6.11 1.28
C VAL A 126 7.42 -5.04 0.26
N SER A 127 8.59 -5.14 -0.37
CA SER A 127 8.97 -4.25 -1.48
C SER A 127 8.04 -4.42 -2.71
N PRO A 128 7.95 -3.44 -3.63
CA PRO A 128 7.02 -3.53 -4.76
C PRO A 128 7.35 -4.67 -5.72
N VAL A 129 8.61 -5.10 -5.79
CA VAL A 129 9.01 -6.25 -6.61
C VAL A 129 8.69 -7.55 -5.94
N LEU A 130 8.99 -7.71 -4.64
CA LEU A 130 8.54 -8.91 -3.93
C LEU A 130 7.00 -9.00 -3.97
N PHE A 131 6.29 -7.87 -3.89
CA PHE A 131 4.86 -7.83 -4.16
C PHE A 131 4.50 -8.33 -5.56
N ARG A 132 5.17 -7.84 -6.61
CA ARG A 132 4.93 -8.26 -7.99
C ARG A 132 5.19 -9.76 -8.20
N GLU A 133 6.22 -10.30 -7.55
CA GLU A 133 6.56 -11.73 -7.55
C GLU A 133 5.51 -12.56 -6.80
N LEU A 134 4.97 -12.03 -5.70
CA LEU A 134 3.95 -12.69 -4.89
C LEU A 134 2.54 -12.55 -5.45
N ALA A 135 2.25 -11.50 -6.23
CA ALA A 135 0.91 -11.16 -6.71
C ALA A 135 0.22 -12.35 -7.38
N PRO A 136 0.86 -13.13 -8.29
CA PRO A 136 0.22 -14.32 -8.86
C PRO A 136 -0.17 -15.37 -7.81
N MET A 137 0.68 -15.62 -6.80
CA MET A 137 0.43 -16.58 -5.73
C MET A 137 -0.72 -16.12 -4.84
N LEU A 138 -0.77 -14.82 -4.53
CA LEU A 138 -1.81 -14.21 -3.71
C LEU A 138 -3.17 -14.24 -4.40
N ILE A 139 -3.21 -13.92 -5.69
CA ILE A 139 -4.41 -14.03 -6.52
C ILE A 139 -4.86 -15.49 -6.56
N GLN A 140 -3.94 -16.43 -6.79
CA GLN A 140 -4.28 -17.86 -6.84
C GLN A 140 -4.84 -18.36 -5.49
N ALA A 141 -4.25 -17.95 -4.38
CA ALA A 141 -4.73 -18.30 -3.04
C ALA A 141 -6.13 -17.72 -2.78
N ALA A 142 -6.37 -16.45 -3.12
CA ALA A 142 -7.69 -15.83 -2.99
C ALA A 142 -8.75 -16.51 -3.88
N ARG A 143 -8.38 -16.90 -5.11
CA ARG A 143 -9.24 -17.65 -6.04
C ARG A 143 -9.61 -19.04 -5.54
N SER A 144 -8.68 -19.72 -4.86
CA SER A 144 -8.93 -21.09 -4.37
C SER A 144 -10.04 -21.17 -3.31
N ASP A 145 -10.34 -20.04 -2.66
CA ASP A 145 -11.41 -19.88 -1.68
C ASP A 145 -12.71 -19.31 -2.29
N GLU A 146 -12.71 -19.01 -3.60
CA GLU A 146 -13.87 -18.46 -4.28
C GLU A 146 -14.91 -19.57 -4.57
N PRO A 147 -16.20 -19.37 -4.25
CA PRO A 147 -17.24 -20.27 -4.73
C PRO A 147 -17.24 -20.30 -6.28
N PRO A 148 -17.48 -21.46 -6.92
CA PRO A 148 -17.37 -21.63 -8.38
C PRO A 148 -18.22 -20.68 -9.23
N THR A 149 -19.18 -19.98 -8.61
CA THR A 149 -20.16 -19.10 -9.26
C THR A 149 -19.78 -17.62 -9.26
N GLY A 150 -18.71 -17.19 -8.56
CA GLY A 150 -18.44 -15.78 -8.33
C GLY A 150 -18.00 -14.98 -9.57
N CYS A 151 -17.31 -15.62 -10.51
CA CYS A 151 -16.82 -14.99 -11.74
C CYS A 151 -17.00 -15.87 -12.97
N ALA A 152 -17.94 -15.51 -13.83
CA ALA A 152 -18.35 -16.33 -14.98
C ALA A 152 -17.24 -16.62 -16.01
N ASN A 153 -16.06 -16.00 -15.96
CA ASN A 153 -15.01 -16.17 -16.99
C ASN A 153 -13.55 -16.11 -16.49
N GLY A 154 -13.31 -16.26 -15.18
CA GLY A 154 -11.93 -16.31 -14.65
C GLY A 154 -11.07 -15.06 -14.91
N ASP A 155 -11.69 -13.89 -15.07
CA ASP A 155 -10.95 -12.63 -15.29
C ASP A 155 -10.19 -12.22 -14.03
N SER A 156 -8.88 -12.50 -14.01
CA SER A 156 -7.99 -12.16 -12.91
C SER A 156 -7.83 -10.65 -12.72
N ARG A 157 -8.25 -9.81 -13.69
CA ARG A 157 -8.23 -8.34 -13.54
C ARG A 157 -9.21 -7.84 -12.48
N LEU A 158 -10.14 -8.69 -12.05
CA LEU A 158 -11.08 -8.40 -10.96
C LEU A 158 -10.45 -8.55 -9.58
N TYR A 159 -9.23 -9.12 -9.51
CA TYR A 159 -8.49 -9.26 -8.26
C TYR A 159 -7.65 -8.02 -8.01
N GLN A 160 -8.05 -7.23 -7.01
CA GLN A 160 -7.35 -6.02 -6.60
C GLN A 160 -6.88 -6.18 -5.15
N LEU A 161 -5.59 -5.96 -4.89
CA LEU A 161 -5.13 -5.79 -3.51
C LEU A 161 -5.69 -4.48 -2.97
N MET A 162 -6.49 -4.57 -1.92
CA MET A 162 -7.12 -3.43 -1.28
C MET A 162 -6.26 -2.88 -0.15
N ASP A 163 -5.79 -3.79 0.73
CA ASP A 163 -5.13 -3.41 1.97
C ASP A 163 -4.22 -4.53 2.48
N THR A 164 -3.30 -4.19 3.37
CA THR A 164 -2.47 -5.14 4.11
C THR A 164 -2.37 -4.75 5.59
N GLU A 165 -2.37 -5.75 6.46
CA GLU A 165 -2.30 -5.56 7.91
C GLU A 165 -1.19 -6.42 8.49
N ARG A 166 -0.38 -5.85 9.39
CA ARG A 166 0.60 -6.66 10.12
C ARG A 166 -0.08 -7.35 11.30
N VAL A 167 -0.26 -8.66 11.21
CA VAL A 167 -0.95 -9.45 12.25
C VAL A 167 -0.03 -9.98 13.36
N GLY A 168 1.29 -9.89 13.19
CA GLY A 168 2.27 -10.31 14.21
C GLY A 168 3.33 -11.29 13.66
N PRO A 169 4.06 -12.03 14.51
CA PRO A 169 4.94 -13.09 14.04
C PRO A 169 4.13 -14.34 13.62
N PRO A 170 4.64 -15.17 12.67
CA PRO A 170 4.05 -16.47 12.38
C PRO A 170 4.04 -17.36 13.63
N ALA A 171 3.08 -18.28 13.72
CA ALA A 171 3.04 -19.25 14.81
C ALA A 171 4.35 -20.06 14.84
N GLY A 172 5.00 -20.13 16.01
CA GLY A 172 6.27 -20.85 16.20
C GLY A 172 7.54 -20.10 15.76
N ALA A 173 7.46 -18.85 15.29
CA ALA A 173 8.62 -18.13 14.77
C ALA A 173 9.60 -17.58 15.83
N LEU A 174 9.17 -17.45 17.09
CA LEU A 174 9.94 -16.80 18.15
C LEU A 174 11.24 -17.52 18.53
N GLU A 175 11.40 -18.82 18.21
CA GLU A 175 12.50 -19.64 18.72
C GLU A 175 13.82 -19.50 17.94
N SER A 176 13.81 -18.92 16.74
CA SER A 176 14.97 -19.03 15.83
C SER A 176 15.89 -17.81 15.77
N GLY A 177 15.55 -16.70 16.45
CA GLY A 177 16.29 -15.43 16.35
C GLY A 177 16.28 -14.80 14.94
N ARG A 178 15.51 -15.37 13.99
CA ARG A 178 15.39 -14.87 12.62
C ARG A 178 14.26 -13.85 12.52
N ARG A 179 14.41 -12.89 11.61
CA ARG A 179 13.33 -11.98 11.26
C ARG A 179 12.24 -12.75 10.55
N ALA A 180 11.09 -12.85 11.22
CA ALA A 180 9.89 -13.45 10.67
C ALA A 180 8.70 -12.59 11.06
N TRP A 181 7.79 -12.39 10.12
CA TRP A 181 6.56 -11.65 10.34
C TRP A 181 5.46 -12.21 9.46
N ARG A 182 4.22 -11.94 9.86
CA ARG A 182 3.01 -12.32 9.17
C ARG A 182 2.21 -11.08 8.82
N GLU A 183 1.67 -11.09 7.62
CA GLU A 183 0.76 -10.06 7.13
C GLU A 183 -0.55 -10.69 6.70
N ARG A 184 -1.65 -9.97 6.85
CA ARG A 184 -2.96 -10.29 6.27
C ARG A 184 -3.18 -9.38 5.08
N TRP A 185 -3.43 -9.98 3.92
CA TRP A 185 -3.57 -9.26 2.66
C TRP A 185 -5.00 -9.37 2.19
N ILE A 186 -5.68 -8.23 2.09
CA ILE A 186 -7.10 -8.13 1.77
C ILE A 186 -7.23 -7.83 0.28
N GLN A 187 -7.82 -8.75 -0.46
CA GLN A 187 -8.05 -8.66 -1.89
C GLN A 187 -9.54 -8.54 -2.16
N ARG A 188 -9.92 -7.61 -3.03
CA ARG A 188 -11.24 -7.62 -3.63
C ARG A 188 -11.22 -8.67 -4.74
N GLY A 189 -12.02 -9.71 -4.58
CA GLY A 189 -12.27 -10.71 -5.62
C GLY A 189 -13.67 -10.56 -6.18
N CYS A 190 -14.18 -11.64 -6.77
CA CYS A 190 -15.50 -11.63 -7.37
C CYS A 190 -16.60 -11.78 -6.32
N GLY A 191 -17.37 -10.71 -6.14
CA GLY A 191 -18.54 -10.68 -5.26
C GLY A 191 -18.26 -10.52 -3.76
N ALA A 192 -17.01 -10.68 -3.30
CA ALA A 192 -16.62 -10.46 -1.91
C ALA A 192 -15.14 -10.14 -1.75
N ASP A 193 -14.82 -9.42 -0.67
CA ASP A 193 -13.45 -9.28 -0.19
C ASP A 193 -12.97 -10.62 0.42
N ARG A 194 -11.72 -10.97 0.15
CA ARG A 194 -11.03 -12.16 0.64
C ARG A 194 -9.74 -11.76 1.33
N SER A 195 -9.33 -12.53 2.33
CA SER A 195 -8.05 -12.34 3.01
C SER A 195 -7.17 -13.56 2.81
N VAL A 196 -5.87 -13.31 2.68
CA VAL A 196 -4.83 -14.34 2.72
C VAL A 196 -3.82 -13.96 3.79
N LEU A 197 -3.32 -14.95 4.53
CA LEU A 197 -2.19 -14.77 5.42
C LEU A 197 -0.90 -15.05 4.65
N VAL A 198 0.08 -14.18 4.83
CA VAL A 198 1.39 -14.27 4.20
C VAL A 198 2.44 -14.29 5.29
N ASP A 199 3.14 -15.42 5.39
CA ASP A 199 4.24 -15.62 6.32
C ASP A 199 5.57 -15.36 5.62
N PHE A 200 6.35 -14.45 6.19
CA PHE A 200 7.69 -14.13 5.74
C PHE A 200 8.71 -14.61 6.78
N ALA A 201 9.78 -15.24 6.30
CA ALA A 201 10.91 -15.63 7.14
C ALA A 201 12.23 -15.51 6.39
N THR A 202 13.21 -14.84 6.98
CA THR A 202 14.58 -14.83 6.43
C THR A 202 15.23 -16.20 6.63
N ALA A 203 15.72 -16.79 5.57
CA ALA A 203 16.47 -18.05 5.57
C ALA A 203 17.93 -17.84 6.00
N PRO A 204 18.69 -18.90 6.36
CA PRO A 204 20.09 -18.77 6.80
C PRO A 204 21.01 -18.11 5.77
N ASP A 205 20.71 -18.33 4.50
CA ASP A 205 21.36 -17.83 3.30
C ASP A 205 20.85 -16.42 2.88
N GLY A 206 19.97 -15.83 3.68
CA GLY A 206 19.56 -14.43 3.52
C GLY A 206 18.37 -14.20 2.60
N HIS A 207 17.89 -15.21 1.86
CA HIS A 207 16.65 -15.05 1.09
C HIS A 207 15.41 -15.03 1.98
N ILE A 208 14.34 -14.42 1.48
CA ILE A 208 13.04 -14.42 2.14
C ILE A 208 12.26 -15.64 1.65
N ARG A 209 11.81 -16.47 2.59
CA ARG A 209 10.83 -17.53 2.34
C ARG A 209 9.44 -16.96 2.56
N VAL A 210 8.53 -17.31 1.68
CA VAL A 210 7.14 -16.86 1.72
C VAL A 210 6.22 -18.07 1.71
N ALA A 211 5.26 -18.09 2.63
CA ALA A 211 4.15 -19.03 2.60
C ALA A 211 2.83 -18.25 2.57
N VAL A 212 1.97 -18.57 1.62
CA VAL A 212 0.65 -17.95 1.46
C VAL A 212 -0.40 -18.98 1.81
N THR A 213 -1.29 -18.64 2.74
CA THR A 213 -2.40 -19.49 3.15
C THR A 213 -3.70 -18.70 3.09
N PRO A 214 -4.81 -19.26 2.60
CA PRO A 214 -6.10 -18.59 2.69
C PRO A 214 -6.44 -18.31 4.16
N ASP A 215 -7.01 -17.15 4.43
CA ASP A 215 -7.40 -16.77 5.78
C ASP A 215 -8.86 -17.08 6.02
N TRP A 216 -9.11 -18.22 6.66
CA TRP A 216 -10.47 -18.73 6.93
C TRP A 216 -11.15 -18.02 8.09
N SER A 217 -10.50 -17.02 8.69
CA SER A 217 -11.14 -16.17 9.68
C SER A 217 -12.33 -15.48 8.99
N PRO A 218 -13.57 -15.59 9.51
CA PRO A 218 -14.68 -14.88 8.94
C PRO A 218 -14.29 -13.42 8.91
N SER A 219 -14.23 -12.85 7.69
CA SER A 219 -13.94 -11.43 7.58
C SER A 219 -15.06 -10.73 8.37
N ALA A 220 -14.70 -9.85 9.30
CA ALA A 220 -15.66 -9.19 10.19
C ALA A 220 -16.79 -8.44 9.43
N ALA A 221 -16.68 -8.30 8.10
CA ALA A 221 -17.69 -7.73 7.22
C ALA A 221 -18.92 -8.63 6.97
N SER A 222 -18.83 -9.94 7.19
CA SER A 222 -19.97 -10.84 6.95
C SER A 222 -21.05 -10.74 8.05
N VAL A 223 -20.77 -10.07 9.16
CA VAL A 223 -21.72 -9.94 10.29
C VAL A 223 -22.59 -8.66 10.17
N ALA A 224 -22.16 -7.66 9.39
CA ALA A 224 -22.84 -6.35 9.36
C ALA A 224 -24.07 -6.27 8.44
N SER A 225 -24.29 -7.23 7.53
CA SER A 225 -25.40 -7.18 6.55
C SER A 225 -26.60 -8.07 6.86
N ALA A 226 -26.62 -8.80 7.97
CA ALA A 226 -27.71 -9.72 8.31
C ALA A 226 -28.84 -9.11 9.18
N SER A 227 -28.73 -7.85 9.61
CA SER A 227 -29.64 -7.27 10.61
C SER A 227 -30.84 -6.49 10.05
N GLY A 228 -31.07 -6.52 8.73
CA GLY A 228 -31.98 -5.59 8.02
C GLY A 228 -33.33 -6.13 7.55
N ALA A 229 -33.77 -7.31 7.98
CA ALA A 229 -35.09 -7.85 7.61
C ALA A 229 -36.01 -7.90 8.84
N GLY A 230 -36.59 -6.76 9.20
CA GLY A 230 -37.76 -6.75 10.07
C GLY A 230 -38.98 -7.29 9.30
N PRO A 231 -39.85 -8.11 9.92
CA PRO A 231 -41.08 -8.55 9.27
C PRO A 231 -42.01 -7.33 9.10
N HIS A 232 -42.36 -7.02 7.85
CA HIS A 232 -43.49 -6.12 7.57
C HIS A 232 -44.80 -6.87 7.89
N PRO A 233 -45.75 -6.23 8.60
CA PRO A 233 -47.08 -6.78 8.87
C PRO A 233 -47.96 -6.86 7.62
#